data_AF-A0A1M7KAF5-F1
#
_entry.id   AF-A0A1M7KAF5-F1
#
_cell.length_a   1.000
_cell.length_b   1.000
_cell.length_c   1.000
_cell.angle_alpha   90.00
_cell.angle_beta   90.00
_cell.angle_gamma   90.00
#
_symmetry.space_group_name_H-M   'P 1'
#
loop_
_entity.id
_entity.type
_entity.pdbx_description
1 polymer ?
#
loop_
_entity_poly.entity_id
_entity_poly.type
_entity_poly.pdbx_seq_one_letter_code
_entity_poly.pdbx_strand_id
1 'polypeptide(L)'
;MTSARQITANRANAQKSTGPRTQTGKTRAAGNARRHGLTSAPPLDLVRAWLRVILDTTEAPPLIDLKKTERGRLALNLAMAEAHLRHLSVQNVRRLAEAEEPDPIYKWVELLEDDCAHFSFPKEAVRYLVRLRMREHKQSIARMARLHKRYTKEAISARNRAFRAWVAWLETNLAPEL
;
A
#
# COMPACT_ATOMS: atom_id res chain seq x y z
N MET A 1 12.61 13.22 23.92
CA MET A 1 14.04 12.84 23.92
C MET A 1 14.16 11.42 24.45
N THR A 2 14.96 10.57 23.82
CA THR A 2 15.14 9.16 24.22
C THR A 2 16.09 9.10 25.42
N SER A 3 15.70 8.45 26.52
CA SER A 3 16.55 8.40 27.72
C SER A 3 17.78 7.52 27.52
N ALA A 4 18.85 7.77 28.28
CA ALA A 4 20.06 6.93 28.23
C ALA A 4 19.74 5.44 28.42
N ARG A 5 18.81 5.12 29.33
CA ARG A 5 18.34 3.76 29.60
C ARG A 5 17.59 3.14 28.41
N GLN A 6 16.81 3.92 27.66
CA GLN A 6 16.18 3.47 26.41
C GLN A 6 17.23 3.24 25.31
N ILE A 7 18.29 4.06 25.23
CA ILE A 7 19.36 3.89 24.24
C ILE A 7 20.12 2.58 24.49
N THR A 8 20.47 2.26 25.75
CA THR A 8 21.15 1.00 26.09
C THR A 8 20.28 -0.22 25.78
N ALA A 9 18.99 -0.16 26.13
CA ALA A 9 18.04 -1.23 25.84
C ALA A 9 17.86 -1.43 24.32
N ASN A 10 17.73 -0.34 23.55
CA ASN A 10 17.61 -0.41 22.10
C ASN A 10 18.86 -1.00 21.43
N ARG A 11 20.07 -0.70 21.92
CA ARG A 11 21.32 -1.32 21.43
C ARG A 11 21.39 -2.81 21.72
N ALA A 12 21.06 -3.23 22.95
CA ALA A 12 21.05 -4.64 23.32
C ALA A 12 20.00 -5.44 22.50
N ASN A 13 18.82 -4.85 22.28
CA ASN A 13 17.76 -5.46 21.47
C ASN A 13 18.14 -5.52 19.98
N ALA A 14 18.84 -4.50 19.46
CA ALA A 14 19.31 -4.48 18.08
C ALA A 14 20.33 -5.60 17.80
N GLN A 15 21.20 -5.93 18.77
CA GLN A 15 22.17 -7.03 18.64
C GLN A 15 21.48 -8.40 18.56
N LYS A 16 20.32 -8.55 19.20
CA LYS A 16 19.48 -9.76 19.16
C LYS A 16 18.48 -9.78 17.99
N SER A 17 18.39 -8.70 17.21
CA SER A 17 17.48 -8.63 16.07
C SER A 17 17.97 -9.54 14.95
N THR A 18 17.10 -10.46 14.53
CA THR A 18 17.29 -11.33 13.36
C THR A 18 16.94 -10.63 12.04
N GLY A 19 16.72 -9.31 12.07
CA GLY A 19 16.46 -8.50 10.89
C GLY A 19 17.60 -8.55 9.87
N PRO A 20 17.33 -8.20 8.60
CA PRO A 20 18.32 -8.35 7.54
C PRO A 20 19.56 -7.47 7.77
N ARG A 21 20.71 -8.14 7.86
CA ARG A 21 22.02 -7.50 8.10
C ARG A 21 22.67 -6.99 6.81
N THR A 22 22.31 -7.59 5.66
CA THR A 22 22.84 -7.22 4.34
C THR A 22 22.03 -6.10 3.69
N GLN A 23 22.66 -5.30 2.82
CA GLN A 23 21.98 -4.24 2.08
C GLN A 23 20.83 -4.78 1.22
N THR A 24 21.03 -5.93 0.58
CA THR A 24 19.98 -6.64 -0.17
C THR A 24 18.81 -7.07 0.71
N GLY A 25 19.10 -7.56 1.93
CA GLY A 25 18.09 -7.90 2.92
C GLY A 25 17.32 -6.67 3.42
N LYS A 26 18.01 -5.55 3.70
CA LYS A 26 17.37 -4.29 4.12
C LYS A 26 16.44 -3.76 3.04
N THR A 27 16.87 -3.80 1.77
CA THR A 27 16.02 -3.43 0.62
C THR A 27 14.79 -4.33 0.49
N ARG A 28 14.91 -5.64 0.77
CA ARG A 28 13.77 -6.57 0.81
C ARG A 28 12.81 -6.25 1.96
N ALA A 29 13.32 -6.01 3.17
CA ALA A 29 12.49 -5.62 4.32
C ALA A 29 11.80 -4.26 4.12
N ALA A 30 12.46 -3.29 3.49
CA ALA A 30 11.84 -2.03 3.07
C ALA A 30 10.71 -2.22 2.06
N GLY A 31 10.70 -3.34 1.32
CA GLY A 31 9.59 -3.74 0.46
C GLY A 31 8.38 -4.28 1.23
N ASN A 32 8.58 -4.82 2.44
CA ASN A 32 7.49 -5.37 3.25
C ASN A 32 6.59 -4.27 3.80
N ALA A 33 7.15 -3.16 4.32
CA ALA A 33 6.36 -2.00 4.75
C ALA A 33 5.44 -1.46 3.64
N ARG A 34 5.92 -1.47 2.39
CA ARG A 34 5.17 -1.04 1.21
C ARG A 34 4.07 -2.04 0.81
N ARG A 35 4.35 -3.35 0.92
CA ARG A 35 3.35 -4.40 0.68
C ARG A 35 2.25 -4.36 1.74
N HIS A 36 2.60 -4.15 3.01
CA HIS A 36 1.63 -4.05 4.10
C HIS A 36 0.63 -2.92 3.88
N GLY A 37 1.06 -1.75 3.36
CA GLY A 37 0.14 -0.69 2.98
C GLY A 37 -0.88 -1.13 1.91
N LEU A 38 -0.41 -1.81 0.85
CA LEU A 38 -1.25 -2.29 -0.25
C LEU A 38 -2.17 -3.47 0.11
N THR A 39 -1.84 -4.23 1.14
CA THR A 39 -2.67 -5.35 1.63
C THR A 39 -3.39 -5.02 2.94
N SER A 40 -3.39 -3.75 3.35
CA SER A 40 -4.08 -3.32 4.57
C SER A 40 -5.59 -3.48 4.42
N ALA A 41 -6.24 -3.91 5.49
CA ALA A 41 -7.69 -3.91 5.53
C ALA A 41 -8.22 -2.47 5.32
N PRO A 42 -9.33 -2.29 4.59
CA PRO A 42 -9.91 -0.97 4.43
C PRO A 42 -10.39 -0.43 5.79
N PRO A 43 -10.45 0.91 5.96
CA PRO A 43 -11.02 1.52 7.16
C PRO A 43 -12.45 1.04 7.41
N LEU A 44 -12.78 0.74 8.67
CA LEU A 44 -14.10 0.23 9.04
C LEU A 44 -15.23 1.20 8.67
N ASP A 45 -15.00 2.50 8.78
CA ASP A 45 -16.00 3.52 8.45
C ASP A 45 -16.35 3.51 6.96
N LEU A 46 -15.38 3.19 6.10
CA LEU A 46 -15.61 3.05 4.66
C LEU A 46 -16.43 1.79 4.37
N VAL A 47 -16.17 0.68 5.08
CA VAL A 47 -16.99 -0.53 4.97
C VAL A 47 -18.43 -0.26 5.42
N ARG A 48 -18.60 0.46 6.54
CA ARG A 48 -19.92 0.88 7.05
C ARG A 48 -20.67 1.77 6.05
N ALA A 49 -19.97 2.68 5.38
CA ALA A 49 -20.57 3.52 4.35
C ALA A 49 -21.13 2.69 3.18
N TRP A 50 -20.36 1.70 2.71
CA TRP A 50 -20.85 0.79 1.67
C TRP A 50 -21.96 -0.13 2.15
N LEU A 51 -21.94 -0.58 3.40
CA LEU A 51 -23.04 -1.38 3.98
C LEU A 51 -24.37 -0.63 3.93
N ARG A 52 -24.37 0.67 4.28
CA ARG A 52 -25.59 1.51 4.18
C ARG A 52 -26.13 1.57 2.75
N VAL A 53 -25.24 1.76 1.78
CA VAL A 53 -25.62 1.80 0.36
C VAL A 53 -26.17 0.46 -0.13
N ILE A 54 -25.50 -0.65 0.21
CA ILE A 54 -25.84 -1.99 -0.28
C ILE A 54 -27.13 -2.52 0.35
N LEU A 55 -27.33 -2.24 1.64
CA LEU A 55 -28.50 -2.70 2.38
C LEU A 55 -29.67 -1.72 2.35
N ASP A 56 -29.47 -0.55 1.75
CA ASP A 56 -30.41 0.57 1.73
C ASP A 56 -30.90 0.94 3.15
N THR A 57 -29.94 1.18 4.05
CA THR A 57 -30.21 1.51 5.45
C THR A 57 -29.59 2.85 5.85
N THR A 58 -30.27 3.58 6.74
CA THR A 58 -29.77 4.83 7.31
C THR A 58 -28.56 4.60 8.23
N GLU A 59 -28.57 3.50 8.98
CA GLU A 59 -27.48 3.07 9.85
C GLU A 59 -26.90 1.73 9.41
N ALA A 60 -25.58 1.58 9.55
CA ALA A 60 -24.90 0.34 9.23
C ALA A 60 -25.19 -0.71 10.32
N PRO A 61 -25.73 -1.90 9.99
CA PRO A 61 -26.01 -2.92 10.98
C PRO A 61 -24.73 -3.38 11.70
N PRO A 62 -24.83 -3.86 12.95
CA PRO A 62 -23.71 -4.45 13.65
C PRO A 62 -23.10 -5.61 12.86
N LEU A 63 -21.77 -5.63 12.74
CA LEU A 63 -21.04 -6.66 11.98
C LEU A 63 -21.32 -8.09 12.46
N ILE A 64 -21.64 -8.26 13.75
CA ILE A 64 -22.02 -9.54 14.34
C ILE A 64 -23.33 -10.06 13.73
N ASP A 65 -24.31 -9.18 13.52
CA ASP A 65 -25.61 -9.58 13.00
C ASP A 65 -25.56 -9.89 11.50
N LEU A 66 -24.72 -9.17 10.76
CA LEU A 66 -24.47 -9.45 9.34
C LEU A 66 -23.92 -10.87 9.13
N LYS A 67 -23.14 -11.41 10.07
CA LYS A 67 -22.61 -12.78 9.96
C LYS A 67 -23.66 -13.86 10.22
N LYS A 68 -24.84 -13.53 10.74
CA LYS A 68 -25.88 -14.52 11.08
C LYS A 68 -26.67 -14.94 9.85
N THR A 69 -26.89 -14.02 8.91
CA THR A 69 -27.69 -14.26 7.70
C THR A 69 -26.81 -14.40 6.46
N GLU A 70 -27.27 -15.14 5.45
CA GLU A 70 -26.58 -15.23 4.16
C GLU A 70 -26.53 -13.85 3.47
N ARG A 71 -27.66 -13.14 3.43
CA ARG A 71 -27.76 -11.75 2.95
C ARG A 71 -26.70 -10.86 3.59
N GLY A 72 -26.57 -10.90 4.91
CA GLY A 72 -25.63 -10.07 5.65
C GLY A 72 -24.16 -10.40 5.34
N ARG A 73 -23.83 -11.69 5.18
CA ARG A 73 -22.48 -12.13 4.79
C ARG A 73 -22.11 -11.66 3.39
N LEU A 74 -23.04 -11.77 2.44
CA LEU A 74 -22.83 -11.34 1.06
C LEU A 74 -22.70 -9.82 0.96
N ALA A 75 -23.56 -9.07 1.66
CA ALA A 75 -23.48 -7.61 1.75
C ALA A 75 -22.15 -7.15 2.39
N LEU A 76 -21.72 -7.80 3.46
CA LEU A 76 -20.44 -7.52 4.10
C LEU A 76 -19.25 -7.79 3.16
N ASN A 77 -19.28 -8.91 2.44
CA ASN A 77 -18.22 -9.25 1.48
C ASN A 77 -18.14 -8.22 0.34
N LEU A 78 -19.28 -7.79 -0.19
CA LEU A 78 -19.34 -6.75 -1.23
C LEU A 78 -18.85 -5.40 -0.68
N ALA A 79 -19.33 -4.99 0.50
CA ALA A 79 -18.91 -3.74 1.14
C ALA A 79 -17.40 -3.71 1.42
N MET A 80 -16.84 -4.81 1.92
CA MET A 80 -15.40 -4.94 2.12
C MET A 80 -14.63 -4.84 0.81
N ALA A 81 -15.10 -5.46 -0.27
CA ALA A 81 -14.44 -5.42 -1.56
C ALA A 81 -14.46 -4.02 -2.19
N GLU A 82 -15.59 -3.31 -2.12
CA GLU A 82 -15.70 -1.91 -2.58
C GLU A 82 -14.83 -0.97 -1.75
N ALA A 83 -14.85 -1.12 -0.42
CA ALA A 83 -14.00 -0.34 0.48
C ALA A 83 -12.50 -0.57 0.20
N HIS A 84 -12.11 -1.82 -0.06
CA HIS A 84 -10.73 -2.17 -0.38
C HIS A 84 -10.30 -1.52 -1.70
N LEU A 85 -11.12 -1.61 -2.75
CA LEU A 85 -10.81 -1.01 -4.05
C LEU A 85 -10.65 0.52 -3.94
N ARG A 86 -11.52 1.18 -3.17
CA ARG A 86 -11.44 2.62 -2.90
C ARG A 86 -10.21 2.97 -2.04
N HIS A 87 -9.88 2.17 -1.05
CA HIS A 87 -8.70 2.39 -0.22
C HIS A 87 -7.40 2.27 -1.05
N LEU A 88 -7.31 1.24 -1.90
CA LEU A 88 -6.20 1.08 -2.84
C LEU A 88 -6.09 2.27 -3.79
N SER A 89 -7.18 2.77 -4.37
CA SER A 89 -7.12 3.90 -5.29
C SER A 89 -6.61 5.18 -4.62
N VAL A 90 -7.05 5.47 -3.39
CA VAL A 90 -6.55 6.61 -2.61
C VAL A 90 -5.06 6.43 -2.26
N GLN A 91 -4.65 5.24 -1.83
CA GLN A 91 -3.24 4.96 -1.58
C GLN A 91 -2.38 5.06 -2.85
N ASN A 92 -2.93 4.69 -4.02
CA ASN A 92 -2.23 4.81 -5.29
C ASN A 92 -1.95 6.28 -5.62
N VAL A 93 -2.96 7.15 -5.51
CA VAL A 93 -2.80 8.60 -5.75
C VAL A 93 -1.76 9.19 -4.81
N ARG A 94 -1.84 8.88 -3.51
CA ARG A 94 -0.87 9.38 -2.52
C ARG A 94 0.55 8.93 -2.81
N ARG A 95 0.76 7.65 -3.16
CA ARG A 95 2.10 7.13 -3.47
C ARG A 95 2.65 7.62 -4.80
N LEU A 96 1.78 7.90 -5.77
CA LEU A 96 2.20 8.54 -7.02
C LEU A 96 2.68 9.97 -6.74
N ALA A 97 1.97 10.73 -5.92
CA ALA A 97 2.41 12.05 -5.47
C ALA A 97 3.74 12.00 -4.67
N GLU A 98 3.89 11.05 -3.74
CA GLU A 98 5.15 10.84 -2.98
C GLU A 98 6.31 10.36 -3.88
N ALA A 99 6.03 9.70 -5.01
CA ALA A 99 7.06 9.26 -5.97
C ALA A 99 7.42 10.34 -7.00
N GLU A 100 6.57 11.37 -7.14
CA GLU A 100 6.78 12.51 -8.03
C GLU A 100 7.60 13.62 -7.35
N GLU A 101 7.73 13.59 -6.01
CA GLU A 101 8.76 14.36 -5.31
C GLU A 101 10.13 13.96 -5.87
N PRO A 102 10.90 14.91 -6.45
CA PRO A 102 12.18 14.60 -7.05
C PRO A 102 13.08 13.99 -5.98
N ASP A 103 13.56 12.77 -6.24
CA ASP A 103 14.53 12.08 -5.39
C ASP A 103 15.65 13.09 -5.07
N PRO A 104 16.06 13.26 -3.80
CA PRO A 104 17.13 14.16 -3.43
C PRO A 104 18.43 13.93 -4.21
N ILE A 105 18.56 12.83 -4.97
CA ILE A 105 19.59 12.66 -6.01
C ILE A 105 19.80 13.93 -6.84
N TYR A 106 18.78 14.67 -7.24
CA TYR A 106 18.99 15.93 -7.99
C TYR A 106 19.65 17.01 -7.13
N LYS A 107 19.26 17.12 -5.85
CA LYS A 107 19.97 17.94 -4.85
C LYS A 107 21.41 17.47 -4.61
N TRP A 108 21.66 16.17 -4.64
CA TRP A 108 23.01 15.61 -4.52
C TRP A 108 23.84 15.90 -5.76
N VAL A 109 23.24 15.92 -6.95
CA VAL A 109 23.94 16.32 -8.19
C VAL A 109 24.32 17.80 -8.13
N GLU A 110 23.42 18.68 -7.69
CA GLU A 110 23.73 20.10 -7.46
C GLU A 110 24.83 20.28 -6.38
N LEU A 111 24.71 19.61 -5.22
CA LEU A 111 25.75 19.65 -4.18
C LEU A 111 27.08 19.08 -4.66
N LEU A 112 27.06 18.00 -5.45
CA LEU A 112 28.28 17.37 -5.98
C LEU A 112 28.93 18.24 -7.06
N GLU A 113 28.18 19.00 -7.85
CA GLU A 113 28.74 19.94 -8.83
C GLU A 113 29.49 21.09 -8.13
N ASP A 114 29.00 21.57 -6.99
CA ASP A 114 29.68 22.56 -6.14
C ASP A 114 30.88 21.96 -5.38
N ASP A 115 30.74 20.78 -4.76
CA ASP A 115 31.78 20.16 -3.92
C ASP A 115 32.91 19.47 -4.73
N CYS A 116 32.68 19.12 -6.00
CA CYS A 116 33.71 18.55 -6.89
C CYS A 116 34.81 19.56 -7.26
N ALA A 117 34.67 20.84 -6.88
CA ALA A 117 35.78 21.79 -6.90
C ALA A 117 36.84 21.50 -5.81
N HIS A 118 36.48 20.76 -4.75
CA HIS A 118 37.32 20.51 -3.57
C HIS A 118 37.90 19.09 -3.46
N PHE A 119 37.28 18.08 -4.09
CA PHE A 119 37.74 16.69 -4.07
C PHE A 119 38.26 16.25 -5.45
N SER A 120 39.45 15.63 -5.50
CA SER A 120 40.05 15.03 -6.71
C SER A 120 39.35 13.73 -7.15
N PHE A 121 38.04 13.75 -7.36
CA PHE A 121 37.32 12.67 -8.04
C PHE A 121 37.21 12.97 -9.54
N PRO A 122 37.47 11.99 -10.43
CA PRO A 122 37.19 12.16 -11.86
C PRO A 122 35.69 12.43 -12.05
N LYS A 123 35.35 13.53 -12.75
CA LYS A 123 33.95 13.93 -13.02
C LYS A 123 33.15 12.78 -13.68
N GLU A 124 33.84 11.92 -14.42
CA GLU A 124 33.32 10.72 -15.06
C GLU A 124 32.82 9.67 -14.05
N ALA A 125 33.53 9.49 -12.94
CA ALA A 125 33.17 8.54 -11.89
C ALA A 125 31.89 9.00 -11.15
N VAL A 126 31.79 10.30 -10.86
CA VAL A 126 30.60 10.90 -10.25
C VAL A 126 29.39 10.75 -11.19
N ARG A 127 29.55 11.11 -12.47
CA ARG A 127 28.49 10.92 -13.50
C ARG A 127 28.05 9.46 -13.62
N TYR A 128 28.98 8.51 -13.53
CA TYR A 128 28.66 7.08 -13.58
C TYR A 128 27.81 6.65 -12.37
N LEU A 129 28.20 7.06 -11.16
CA LEU A 129 27.46 6.74 -9.93
C LEU A 129 26.05 7.34 -9.95
N VAL A 130 25.90 8.59 -10.40
CA VAL A 130 24.60 9.25 -10.58
C VAL A 130 23.72 8.46 -11.56
N ARG A 131 24.26 8.07 -12.73
CA ARG A 131 23.53 7.27 -13.73
C ARG A 131 23.11 5.90 -13.19
N LEU A 132 24.00 5.22 -12.47
CA LEU A 132 23.71 3.93 -11.85
C LEU A 132 22.55 4.07 -10.85
N ARG A 133 22.61 5.10 -10.00
CA ARG A 133 21.57 5.37 -9.00
C ARG A 133 20.23 5.73 -9.64
N MET A 134 20.23 6.56 -10.69
CA MET A 134 19.03 6.86 -11.48
C MET A 134 18.41 5.61 -12.11
N ARG A 135 19.23 4.68 -12.61
CA ARG A 135 18.75 3.38 -13.14
C ARG A 135 18.08 2.55 -12.06
N GLU A 136 18.70 2.41 -10.88
CA GLU A 136 18.10 1.71 -9.72
C GLU A 136 16.76 2.34 -9.32
N HIS A 137 16.69 3.67 -9.27
CA HIS A 137 15.47 4.41 -8.94
C HIS A 137 14.35 4.16 -9.96
N LYS A 138 14.64 4.29 -11.26
CA LYS A 138 13.69 3.98 -12.35
C LYS A 138 13.18 2.54 -12.27
N GLN A 139 14.06 1.57 -12.00
CA GLN A 139 13.67 0.17 -11.82
C GLN A 139 12.78 -0.03 -10.59
N SER A 140 13.06 0.68 -9.48
CA SER A 140 12.24 0.65 -8.28
C SER A 140 10.82 1.19 -8.54
N ILE A 141 10.69 2.35 -9.19
CA ILE A 141 9.39 2.93 -9.60
C ILE A 141 8.64 1.95 -10.51
N ALA A 142 9.28 1.43 -11.55
CA ALA A 142 8.66 0.49 -12.49
C ALA A 142 8.16 -0.79 -11.79
N ARG A 143 8.94 -1.31 -10.82
CA ARG A 143 8.54 -2.46 -10.00
C ARG A 143 7.33 -2.14 -9.13
N MET A 144 7.27 -0.94 -8.55
CA MET A 144 6.11 -0.48 -7.78
C MET A 144 4.88 -0.34 -8.66
N ALA A 145 4.97 0.33 -9.81
CA ALA A 145 3.85 0.46 -10.74
C ALA A 145 3.25 -0.90 -11.15
N ARG A 146 4.11 -1.91 -11.40
CA ARG A 146 3.66 -3.28 -11.69
C ARG A 146 2.92 -3.92 -10.51
N LEU A 147 3.44 -3.76 -9.29
CA LEU A 147 2.84 -4.30 -8.08
C LEU A 147 1.46 -3.67 -7.83
N HIS A 148 1.36 -2.35 -7.95
CA HIS A 148 0.10 -1.61 -7.85
C HIS A 148 -0.92 -2.06 -8.90
N LYS A 149 -0.52 -2.15 -10.17
CA LYS A 149 -1.38 -2.62 -11.26
C LYS A 149 -1.94 -4.02 -10.97
N ARG A 150 -1.11 -4.91 -10.40
CA ARG A 150 -1.53 -6.25 -9.99
C ARG A 150 -2.57 -6.20 -8.87
N TYR A 151 -2.30 -5.50 -7.77
CA TYR A 151 -3.24 -5.42 -6.64
C TYR A 151 -4.58 -4.76 -7.02
N THR A 152 -4.55 -3.72 -7.86
CA THR A 152 -5.79 -3.11 -8.39
C THR A 152 -6.60 -4.13 -9.19
N LYS A 153 -5.96 -4.93 -10.06
CA LYS A 153 -6.65 -6.00 -10.80
C LYS A 153 -7.23 -7.07 -9.89
N GLU A 154 -6.47 -7.51 -8.88
CA GLU A 154 -6.94 -8.49 -7.88
C GLU A 154 -8.14 -7.95 -7.09
N ALA A 155 -8.10 -6.69 -6.67
CA ALA A 155 -9.21 -6.03 -5.95
C ALA A 155 -10.46 -5.86 -6.83
N ILE A 156 -10.31 -5.46 -8.10
CA ILE A 156 -11.43 -5.41 -9.07
C ILE A 156 -12.03 -6.81 -9.25
N SER A 157 -11.18 -7.82 -9.41
CA SER A 157 -11.64 -9.21 -9.55
C SER A 157 -12.41 -9.68 -8.32
N ALA A 158 -11.92 -9.36 -7.11
CA ALA A 158 -12.60 -9.67 -5.86
C ALA A 158 -13.95 -8.95 -5.74
N ARG A 159 -14.01 -7.65 -6.07
CA ARG A 159 -15.26 -6.88 -6.12
C ARG A 159 -16.26 -7.48 -7.10
N ASN A 160 -15.82 -7.83 -8.30
CA ASN A 160 -16.71 -8.41 -9.32
C ASN A 160 -17.26 -9.77 -8.88
N ARG A 161 -16.47 -10.61 -8.20
CA ARG A 161 -16.96 -11.88 -7.63
C ARG A 161 -18.00 -11.63 -6.54
N ALA A 162 -17.73 -10.72 -5.61
CA ALA A 162 -18.65 -10.37 -4.53
C ALA A 162 -19.96 -9.77 -5.08
N PHE A 163 -19.87 -8.91 -6.08
CA PHE A 163 -21.02 -8.30 -6.75
C PHE A 163 -21.89 -9.34 -7.44
N ARG A 164 -21.30 -10.27 -8.20
CA ARG A 164 -22.04 -11.37 -8.83
C ARG A 164 -22.74 -12.25 -7.80
N ALA A 165 -22.09 -12.57 -6.69
CA ALA A 165 -22.71 -13.36 -5.62
C ALA A 165 -23.88 -12.62 -4.96
N TRP A 166 -23.75 -11.31 -4.76
CA TRP A 166 -24.83 -10.46 -4.27
C TRP A 166 -26.03 -10.42 -5.22
N VAL A 167 -25.79 -10.15 -6.50
CA VAL A 167 -26.84 -10.11 -7.54
C VAL A 167 -27.54 -11.47 -7.67
N ALA A 168 -26.79 -12.57 -7.75
CA ALA A 168 -27.38 -13.90 -7.81
C ALA A 168 -28.26 -14.21 -6.59
N TRP A 169 -27.86 -13.75 -5.40
CA TRP A 169 -28.69 -13.89 -4.20
C TRP A 169 -29.97 -13.04 -4.29
N LEU A 170 -29.89 -11.80 -4.78
CA LEU A 170 -31.06 -10.93 -5.00
C LEU A 170 -32.03 -11.58 -6.01
N GLU A 171 -31.53 -12.08 -7.13
CA GLU A 171 -32.34 -12.75 -8.15
C GLU A 171 -33.10 -13.95 -7.58
N THR A 172 -32.44 -14.77 -6.74
CA THR A 172 -33.08 -15.96 -6.15
C THR A 172 -34.04 -15.63 -4.99
N ASN A 173 -33.79 -14.58 -4.21
CA ASN A 173 -34.46 -14.36 -2.92
C ASN A 173 -35.35 -13.11 -2.88
N LEU A 174 -35.25 -12.21 -3.85
CA LEU A 174 -36.04 -10.98 -3.96
C LEU A 174 -36.90 -10.91 -5.21
N ALA A 175 -36.83 -11.89 -6.11
CA ALA A 175 -37.75 -12.02 -7.23
C ALA A 175 -38.79 -13.13 -7.00
N PRO A 176 -39.87 -12.87 -6.25
CA PRO A 176 -41.18 -13.43 -6.55
C PRO A 176 -42.00 -12.37 -7.31
N GLU A 177 -42.49 -12.74 -8.50
CA GLU A 177 -43.55 -12.06 -9.27
C GLU A 177 -43.15 -10.81 -10.09
N LEU A 178 -42.76 -11.07 -11.35
CA LEU A 178 -43.31 -10.37 -12.51
C LEU A 178 -44.13 -11.38 -13.33
#